data_AF-A0A5C7QKQ7-F1
#
_entry.id   AF-A0A5C7QKQ7-F1
#
_cell.length_a   1.000
_cell.length_b   1.000
_cell.length_c   1.000
_cell.angle_alpha   90.00
_cell.angle_beta   90.00
_cell.angle_gamma   90.00
#
_symmetry.space_group_name_H-M   'P 1'
#
loop_
_entity.id
_entity.type
_entity.pdbx_description
1 polymer ?
#
loop_
_entity_poly.entity_id
_entity_poly.type
_entity_poly.pdbx_seq_one_letter_code
_entity_poly.pdbx_strand_id
1 'polypeptide(L)'
;MSAAQLVGFTVLNLRTFLPVMQSATGRNVGSVADEADLDPPLHHMVSVAAIKDQNIKASAESVRNYAHMFHAIIVVGCDERDTAEVLSIAAMPSIVQPTKVRGVDCVLLAGTVEQWIDAVMRGCHRSVSREVRQVYNSVYQLFAKLKMKSLFPSPTENNDQTFYLT
;
A
#
# COMPACT_ATOMS: atom_id res chain seq x y z
N MET A 1 20.90 -1.80 7.02
CA MET A 1 19.69 -2.50 7.49
C MET A 1 18.51 -1.75 6.89
N SER A 2 17.75 -2.39 6.00
CA SER A 2 16.55 -1.80 5.41
C SER A 2 15.32 -2.38 6.11
N ALA A 3 14.45 -1.54 6.63
CA ALA A 3 13.19 -1.96 7.24
C ALA A 3 12.05 -1.09 6.74
N ALA A 4 10.88 -1.68 6.50
CA ALA A 4 9.66 -0.94 6.20
C ALA A 4 8.54 -1.42 7.13
N GLN A 5 7.76 -0.49 7.67
CA GLN A 5 6.64 -0.78 8.56
C GLN A 5 5.46 0.11 8.22
N LEU A 6 4.29 -0.51 8.02
CA LEU A 6 3.03 0.20 7.90
C LEU A 6 2.65 0.74 9.28
N VAL A 7 2.44 2.05 9.38
CA VAL A 7 2.06 2.74 10.64
C VAL A 7 0.72 3.45 10.55
N GLY A 8 0.17 3.62 9.34
CA GLY A 8 -1.15 4.20 9.15
C GLY A 8 -1.77 3.75 7.83
N PHE A 9 -3.09 3.65 7.82
CA PHE A 9 -3.88 3.41 6.62
C PHE A 9 -5.21 4.16 6.75
N THR A 10 -5.79 4.61 5.64
CA THR A 10 -7.12 5.23 5.66
C THR A 10 -8.18 4.24 6.16
N VAL A 11 -8.75 4.54 7.33
CA VAL A 11 -9.82 3.76 7.96
C VAL A 11 -11.10 4.57 7.88
N LEU A 12 -12.18 3.96 7.38
CA LEU A 12 -13.50 4.56 7.39
C LEU A 12 -14.22 4.20 8.69
N ASN A 13 -14.97 5.16 9.24
CA ASN A 13 -15.94 4.85 10.26
C ASN A 13 -17.17 4.20 9.61
N LEU A 14 -17.13 2.88 9.45
CA LEU A 14 -18.22 2.11 8.81
C LEU A 14 -19.57 2.27 9.50
N ARG A 15 -19.58 2.48 10.82
CA ARG A 15 -20.82 2.69 11.59
C ARG A 15 -21.57 3.95 11.14
N THR A 16 -20.84 4.97 10.70
CA THR A 16 -21.43 6.19 10.15
C THR A 16 -21.60 6.08 8.63
N PHE A 17 -20.61 5.53 7.93
CA PHE A 17 -20.58 5.50 6.48
C PHE A 17 -21.67 4.62 5.86
N LEU A 18 -21.83 3.37 6.34
CA LEU A 18 -22.75 2.41 5.72
C LEU A 18 -24.22 2.86 5.79
N PRO A 19 -24.76 3.32 6.95
CA PRO A 19 -26.13 3.81 7.01
C PRO A 19 -26.39 5.01 6.10
N VAL A 20 -25.44 5.96 6.04
CA VAL A 20 -25.55 7.13 5.17
C VAL A 20 -25.60 6.71 3.70
N MET A 21 -24.72 5.80 3.28
CA MET A 21 -24.72 5.28 1.91
C MET A 21 -25.99 4.48 1.60
N GLN A 22 -26.50 3.71 2.55
CA GLN A 22 -27.75 2.96 2.37
C GLN A 22 -28.96 3.89 2.21
N SER A 23 -29.05 4.96 3.01
CA SER A 23 -30.09 5.97 2.85
C SER A 23 -29.98 6.72 1.51
N ALA A 24 -28.76 7.00 1.04
CA ALA A 24 -28.54 7.75 -0.20
C ALA A 24 -28.72 6.89 -1.47
N THR A 25 -28.32 5.62 -1.44
CA THR A 25 -28.30 4.74 -2.63
C THR A 25 -29.39 3.67 -2.63
N GLY A 26 -30.13 3.52 -1.53
CA GLY A 26 -31.16 2.50 -1.35
C GLY A 26 -30.64 1.08 -1.13
N ARG A 27 -29.32 0.89 -0.96
CA ARG A 27 -28.67 -0.43 -0.84
C ARG A 27 -27.51 -0.45 0.14
N ASN A 28 -27.20 -1.61 0.71
CA ASN A 28 -26.03 -1.79 1.55
C ASN A 28 -24.76 -1.93 0.69
N VAL A 29 -23.90 -0.91 0.68
CA VAL A 29 -22.63 -0.95 -0.08
C VAL A 29 -21.55 -1.82 0.59
N GLY A 30 -21.75 -2.23 1.85
CA GLY A 30 -20.83 -3.11 2.58
C GLY A 30 -21.10 -4.60 2.38
N SER A 31 -22.26 -4.98 1.81
CA SER A 31 -22.71 -6.39 1.81
C SER A 31 -21.72 -7.34 1.14
N VAL A 32 -21.12 -6.93 0.01
CA VAL A 32 -20.12 -7.74 -0.71
C VAL A 32 -18.87 -7.99 0.15
N ALA A 33 -18.46 -7.00 0.94
CA ALA A 33 -17.31 -7.13 1.82
C ALA A 33 -17.64 -7.96 3.07
N ASP A 34 -18.85 -7.81 3.61
CA ASP A 34 -19.36 -8.56 4.77
C ASP A 34 -19.55 -10.05 4.43
N GLU A 35 -20.17 -10.36 3.29
CA GLU A 35 -20.40 -11.74 2.81
C GLU A 35 -19.10 -12.50 2.57
N ALA A 36 -18.04 -11.78 2.17
CA ALA A 36 -16.72 -12.33 1.93
C ALA A 36 -15.81 -12.32 3.18
N ASP A 37 -16.32 -11.88 4.33
CA ASP A 37 -15.58 -11.78 5.60
C ASP A 37 -14.22 -11.07 5.45
N LEU A 38 -14.24 -9.92 4.77
CA LEU A 38 -13.02 -9.15 4.52
C LEU A 38 -12.59 -8.37 5.75
N ASP A 39 -11.29 -8.41 6.03
CA ASP A 39 -10.68 -7.55 7.04
C ASP A 39 -10.43 -6.14 6.51
N PRO A 40 -10.41 -5.11 7.38
CA PRO A 40 -9.77 -3.85 7.05
C PRO A 40 -8.29 -4.06 6.68
N PRO A 41 -7.74 -3.29 5.72
CA PRO A 41 -8.39 -2.19 5.02
C PRO A 41 -9.19 -2.59 3.77
N LEU A 42 -9.07 -3.84 3.30
CA LEU A 42 -9.69 -4.26 2.04
C LEU A 42 -11.22 -4.17 2.09
N HIS A 43 -11.83 -4.48 3.24
CA HIS A 43 -13.26 -4.27 3.49
C HIS A 43 -13.72 -2.85 3.15
N HIS A 44 -12.99 -1.84 3.64
CA HIS A 44 -13.31 -0.43 3.41
C HIS A 44 -13.20 -0.08 1.93
N MET A 45 -12.16 -0.58 1.26
CA MET A 45 -11.94 -0.33 -0.17
C MET A 45 -13.06 -0.92 -1.02
N VAL A 46 -13.47 -2.16 -0.74
CA VAL A 46 -14.58 -2.80 -1.44
C VAL A 46 -15.88 -2.04 -1.17
N SER A 47 -16.14 -1.65 0.07
CA SER A 47 -17.36 -0.90 0.44
C SER A 47 -17.46 0.47 -0.26
N VAL A 48 -16.34 1.17 -0.44
CA VAL A 48 -16.31 2.44 -1.19
C VAL A 48 -16.48 2.21 -2.69
N ALA A 49 -15.74 1.26 -3.24
CA ALA A 49 -15.82 0.95 -4.67
C ALA A 49 -17.22 0.46 -5.07
N ALA A 50 -17.89 -0.25 -4.16
CA ALA A 50 -19.27 -0.68 -4.29
C ALA A 50 -20.24 0.49 -4.47
N ILE A 51 -19.91 1.73 -4.08
CA ILE A 51 -20.77 2.91 -4.34
C ILE A 51 -21.00 3.10 -5.83
N LYS A 52 -19.93 2.93 -6.64
CA LYS A 52 -19.98 3.16 -8.08
C LYS A 52 -20.22 1.87 -8.87
N ASP A 53 -19.68 0.76 -8.41
CA ASP A 53 -19.80 -0.55 -9.07
C ASP A 53 -20.64 -1.52 -8.22
N GLN A 54 -21.87 -1.78 -8.67
CA GLN A 54 -22.80 -2.67 -7.95
C GLN A 54 -22.42 -4.15 -8.04
N ASN A 55 -21.61 -4.53 -9.02
CA ASN A 55 -21.22 -5.92 -9.28
C ASN A 55 -19.75 -6.16 -8.89
N ILE A 56 -19.21 -5.31 -8.02
CA ILE A 56 -17.83 -5.44 -7.59
C ILE A 56 -17.59 -6.79 -6.92
N LYS A 57 -16.45 -7.41 -7.19
CA LYS A 57 -16.03 -8.63 -6.51
C LYS A 57 -15.26 -8.28 -5.25
N ALA A 58 -15.37 -9.14 -4.23
CA ALA A 58 -14.61 -9.06 -2.99
C ALA A 58 -13.12 -9.40 -3.19
N SER A 59 -12.38 -8.55 -3.92
CA SER A 59 -10.97 -8.76 -4.21
C SER A 59 -10.19 -7.45 -4.29
N ALA A 60 -8.88 -7.50 -3.98
CA ALA A 60 -8.01 -6.34 -4.10
C ALA A 60 -7.87 -5.86 -5.56
N GLU A 61 -7.89 -6.78 -6.53
CA GLU A 61 -7.85 -6.42 -7.96
C GLU A 61 -9.06 -5.56 -8.37
N SER A 62 -10.26 -5.92 -7.91
CA SER A 62 -11.49 -5.19 -8.22
C SER A 62 -11.53 -3.76 -7.66
N VAL A 63 -10.75 -3.47 -6.61
CA VAL A 63 -10.68 -2.13 -6.01
C VAL A 63 -9.51 -1.28 -6.55
N ARG A 64 -8.70 -1.80 -7.48
CA ARG A 64 -7.51 -1.11 -8.00
C ARG A 64 -7.84 0.29 -8.55
N ASN A 65 -8.94 0.43 -9.28
CA ASN A 65 -9.37 1.72 -9.85
C ASN A 65 -9.79 2.76 -8.79
N TYR A 66 -9.93 2.35 -7.54
CA TYR A 66 -10.32 3.20 -6.40
C TYR A 66 -9.18 3.36 -5.39
N ALA A 67 -7.98 2.81 -5.68
CA ALA A 67 -6.83 2.86 -4.79
C ALA A 67 -6.37 4.29 -4.46
N HIS A 68 -6.60 5.24 -5.37
CA HIS A 68 -6.30 6.65 -5.18
C HIS A 68 -7.05 7.30 -3.99
N MET A 69 -8.18 6.72 -3.55
CA MET A 69 -8.98 7.25 -2.45
C MET A 69 -8.43 6.89 -1.06
N PHE A 70 -7.53 5.92 -0.98
CA PHE A 70 -6.99 5.39 0.28
C PHE A 70 -5.53 5.75 0.40
N HIS A 71 -5.10 6.13 1.59
CA HIS A 71 -3.72 6.50 1.88
C HIS A 71 -3.09 5.47 2.82
N ALA A 72 -1.80 5.22 2.63
CA ALA A 72 -0.98 4.45 3.53
C ALA A 72 0.22 5.30 3.97
N ILE A 73 0.56 5.16 5.25
CA ILE A 73 1.71 5.79 5.88
C ILE A 73 2.67 4.68 6.29
N ILE A 74 3.87 4.72 5.73
CA ILE A 74 4.91 3.71 5.93
C ILE A 74 6.16 4.39 6.46
N VAL A 75 6.71 3.83 7.53
CA VAL A 75 8.04 4.19 8.03
C VAL A 75 9.06 3.29 7.36
N VAL A 76 10.12 3.89 6.83
CA VAL A 76 11.26 3.21 6.23
C VAL A 76 12.52 3.58 7.02
N GLY A 77 13.29 2.57 7.43
CA GLY A 77 14.67 2.75 7.87
C GLY A 77 15.62 2.35 6.74
N CYS A 78 16.52 3.24 6.32
CA CYS A 78 17.52 2.97 5.29
C CYS A 78 18.85 3.66 5.60
N ASP A 79 19.90 3.26 4.88
CA ASP A 79 21.20 3.94 4.95
C ASP A 79 21.05 5.36 4.38
N GLU A 80 21.74 6.34 4.98
CA GLU A 80 21.67 7.75 4.57
C GLU A 80 22.06 7.96 3.10
N ARG A 81 22.91 7.08 2.55
CA ARG A 81 23.35 7.11 1.15
C ARG A 81 22.24 6.69 0.18
N ASP A 82 21.30 5.87 0.65
CA ASP A 82 20.20 5.32 -0.15
C ASP A 82 18.93 6.19 -0.04
N THR A 83 18.84 7.04 1.00
CA THR A 83 17.67 7.89 1.28
C THR A 83 17.22 8.69 0.07
N ALA A 84 18.14 9.28 -0.69
CA ALA A 84 17.80 10.08 -1.87
C ALA A 84 17.13 9.25 -2.97
N GLU A 85 17.62 8.04 -3.24
CA GLU A 85 17.02 7.14 -4.23
C GLU A 85 15.67 6.61 -3.73
N VAL A 86 15.56 6.23 -2.45
CA VAL A 86 14.28 5.83 -1.83
C VAL A 86 13.23 6.93 -2.02
N LEU A 87 13.55 8.18 -1.68
CA LEU A 87 12.62 9.30 -1.80
C LEU A 87 12.25 9.62 -3.26
N SER A 88 13.23 9.55 -4.16
CA SER A 88 13.02 9.77 -5.59
C SER A 88 12.07 8.73 -6.20
N ILE A 89 12.26 7.45 -5.85
CA ILE A 89 11.36 6.38 -6.28
C ILE A 89 9.99 6.55 -5.61
N ALA A 90 9.92 6.92 -4.34
CA ALA A 90 8.63 7.08 -3.67
C ALA A 90 7.79 8.18 -4.33
N ALA A 91 8.39 9.34 -4.62
CA ALA A 91 7.71 10.50 -5.19
C ALA A 91 6.45 10.91 -4.38
N MET A 92 6.53 10.78 -3.05
CA MET A 92 5.45 11.02 -2.09
C MET A 92 5.91 12.02 -1.01
N PRO A 93 4.96 12.74 -0.37
CA PRO A 93 5.24 13.49 0.85
C PRO A 93 6.03 12.67 1.87
N SER A 94 7.11 13.25 2.38
CA SER A 94 8.03 12.57 3.28
C SER A 94 8.49 13.45 4.43
N ILE A 95 8.78 12.82 5.56
CA ILE A 95 9.53 13.41 6.67
C ILE A 95 10.78 12.56 6.86
N VAL A 96 11.95 13.17 6.77
CA VAL A 96 13.24 12.51 6.99
C VAL A 96 13.77 12.91 8.36
N GLN A 97 14.14 11.94 9.16
CA GLN A 97 14.72 12.14 10.48
C GLN A 97 15.97 11.27 10.63
N PRO A 98 17.16 11.86 10.76
CA PRO A 98 18.36 11.12 11.13
C PRO A 98 18.14 10.39 12.45
N THR A 99 18.55 9.13 12.52
CA THR A 99 18.40 8.33 13.74
C THR A 99 19.58 8.52 14.69
N LYS A 100 19.47 7.97 15.92
CA LYS A 100 20.60 7.90 16.86
C LYS A 100 21.73 6.99 16.36
N VAL A 101 21.42 6.08 15.43
CA VAL A 101 22.41 5.20 14.80
C VAL A 101 23.03 5.96 13.63
N ARG A 102 24.35 6.14 13.66
CA ARG A 102 25.07 6.86 12.61
C ARG A 102 24.88 6.17 11.26
N GLY A 103 24.62 6.97 10.22
CA GLY A 103 24.49 6.50 8.85
C GLY A 103 23.12 5.87 8.51
N VAL A 104 22.13 6.00 9.40
CA VAL A 104 20.77 5.48 9.17
C VAL A 104 19.76 6.61 9.31
N ASP A 105 18.95 6.79 8.27
CA ASP A 105 17.80 7.66 8.26
C ASP A 105 16.51 6.89 8.53
N CYS A 106 15.59 7.55 9.22
CA CYS A 106 14.20 7.12 9.34
C CYS A 106 13.33 8.05 8.51
N VAL A 107 12.61 7.50 7.54
CA VAL A 107 11.75 8.22 6.62
C VAL A 107 10.30 7.82 6.86
N LEU A 108 9.44 8.80 7.14
CA LEU A 108 8.01 8.61 7.14
C LEU A 108 7.47 9.02 5.77
N LEU A 109 6.88 8.09 5.03
CA LEU A 109 6.29 8.31 3.71
C LEU A 109 4.76 8.21 3.79
N ALA A 110 4.07 9.16 3.20
CA ALA A 110 2.61 9.16 3.13
C ALA A 110 2.14 9.37 1.69
N GLY A 111 1.31 8.48 1.17
CA GLY A 111 0.73 8.60 -0.16
C GLY A 111 -0.45 7.68 -0.37
N THR A 112 -1.11 7.82 -1.51
CA THR A 112 -2.24 6.99 -1.89
C THR A 112 -1.79 5.54 -2.13
N VAL A 113 -2.71 4.58 -2.03
CA VAL A 113 -2.41 3.17 -2.38
C VAL A 113 -1.99 3.06 -3.83
N GLU A 114 -2.55 3.88 -4.72
CA GLU A 114 -2.11 3.98 -6.12
C GLU A 114 -0.64 4.42 -6.24
N GLN A 115 -0.24 5.48 -5.54
CA GLN A 115 1.17 5.93 -5.51
C GLN A 115 2.09 4.85 -4.95
N TRP A 116 1.66 4.11 -3.92
CA TRP A 116 2.41 2.98 -3.38
C TRP A 116 2.55 1.82 -4.36
N ILE A 117 1.51 1.52 -5.15
CA ILE A 117 1.59 0.52 -6.21
C ILE A 117 2.70 0.91 -7.20
N ASP A 118 2.66 2.14 -7.69
CA ASP A 118 3.64 2.65 -8.67
C ASP A 118 5.06 2.72 -8.09
N ALA A 119 5.20 3.15 -6.84
CA ALA A 119 6.49 3.22 -6.16
C ALA A 119 7.10 1.83 -5.95
N VAL A 120 6.31 0.84 -5.53
CA VAL A 120 6.75 -0.54 -5.39
C VAL A 120 7.13 -1.14 -6.75
N MET A 121 6.34 -0.90 -7.80
CA MET A 121 6.67 -1.36 -9.16
C MET A 121 8.00 -0.79 -9.65
N ARG A 122 8.23 0.51 -9.47
CA ARG A 122 9.50 1.16 -9.85
C ARG A 122 10.65 0.71 -8.95
N GLY A 123 10.41 0.58 -7.65
CA GLY A 123 11.40 0.20 -6.65
C GLY A 123 11.84 -1.26 -6.70
N CYS A 124 10.98 -2.16 -7.20
CA CYS A 124 11.30 -3.57 -7.43
C CYS A 124 11.87 -3.83 -8.83
N HIS A 125 12.28 -2.79 -9.56
CA HIS A 125 12.83 -2.91 -10.91
C HIS A 125 14.30 -3.37 -10.88
N ARG A 126 14.75 -4.00 -11.98
CA ARG A 126 16.11 -4.56 -12.11
C ARG A 126 17.23 -3.52 -12.03
N SER A 127 16.95 -2.29 -12.44
CA SER A 127 17.92 -1.19 -12.45
C SER A 127 18.10 -0.51 -11.09
N VAL A 128 17.23 -0.79 -10.12
CA VAL A 128 17.30 -0.19 -8.77
C VAL A 128 18.38 -0.89 -7.96
N SER A 129 19.11 -0.14 -7.15
CA SER A 129 20.13 -0.69 -6.24
C SER A 129 19.54 -1.76 -5.32
N ARG A 130 20.35 -2.74 -4.90
CA ARG A 130 19.86 -3.88 -4.12
C ARG A 130 19.24 -3.43 -2.80
N GLU A 131 19.89 -2.49 -2.12
CA GLU A 131 19.50 -1.96 -0.81
C GLU A 131 18.15 -1.22 -0.88
N VAL A 132 17.96 -0.40 -1.91
CA VAL A 132 16.67 0.28 -2.17
C VAL A 132 15.60 -0.72 -2.59
N ARG A 133 15.95 -1.72 -3.40
CA ARG A 133 15.01 -2.79 -3.77
C ARG A 133 14.53 -3.58 -2.56
N GLN A 134 15.40 -3.83 -1.58
CA GLN A 134 15.01 -4.50 -0.32
C GLN A 134 13.97 -3.69 0.46
N VAL A 135 14.04 -2.35 0.44
CA VAL A 135 13.00 -1.48 1.02
C VAL A 135 11.66 -1.73 0.33
N TYR A 136 11.62 -1.65 -1.00
CA TYR A 136 10.36 -1.79 -1.75
C TYR A 136 9.80 -3.21 -1.75
N ASN A 137 10.65 -4.23 -1.71
CA ASN A 137 10.23 -5.61 -1.48
C ASN A 137 9.58 -5.75 -0.10
N SER A 138 10.13 -5.10 0.93
CA SER A 138 9.52 -5.08 2.26
C SER A 138 8.15 -4.41 2.23
N VAL A 139 8.01 -3.30 1.50
CA VAL A 139 6.70 -2.63 1.30
C VAL A 139 5.71 -3.53 0.57
N TYR A 140 6.11 -4.20 -0.51
CA TYR A 140 5.29 -5.21 -1.18
C TYR A 140 4.78 -6.26 -0.19
N GLN A 141 5.67 -6.78 0.66
CA GLN A 141 5.30 -7.80 1.66
C GLN A 141 4.32 -7.26 2.71
N LEU A 142 4.34 -5.96 3.03
CA LEU A 142 3.31 -5.33 3.87
C LEU A 142 1.94 -5.38 3.19
N PHE A 143 1.84 -5.00 1.92
CA PHE A 143 0.59 -5.11 1.17
C PHE A 143 0.13 -6.56 0.98
N ALA A 144 1.06 -7.51 0.80
CA ALA A 144 0.74 -8.92 0.74
C ALA A 144 0.10 -9.42 2.04
N LYS A 145 0.60 -9.00 3.21
CA LYS A 145 0.02 -9.29 4.52
C LYS A 145 -1.39 -8.71 4.69
N LEU A 146 -1.69 -7.59 4.04
CA LEU A 146 -3.04 -7.00 3.98
C LEU A 146 -3.96 -7.68 2.96
N LYS A 147 -3.60 -8.85 2.43
CA LYS A 147 -4.33 -9.55 1.36
C LYS A 147 -4.43 -8.75 0.05
N MET A 148 -3.53 -7.79 -0.17
CA MET A 148 -3.50 -6.90 -1.34
C MET A 148 -2.41 -7.26 -2.36
N LYS A 149 -1.85 -8.48 -2.30
CA LYS A 149 -0.80 -8.93 -3.23
C LYS A 149 -1.21 -8.87 -4.70
N SER A 150 -2.49 -9.05 -5.02
CA SER A 150 -3.00 -9.04 -6.40
C SER A 150 -3.05 -7.66 -7.04
N LEU A 151 -2.73 -6.59 -6.29
CA LEU A 151 -2.50 -5.26 -6.87
C LEU A 151 -1.20 -5.21 -7.68
N PHE A 152 -0.32 -6.19 -7.50
CA PHE A 152 1.00 -6.25 -8.09
C PHE A 152 1.13 -7.48 -9.01
N PRO A 153 2.05 -7.45 -9.98
CA PRO A 153 2.48 -8.65 -10.69
C PRO A 153 3.06 -9.71 -9.75
N SER A 154 3.21 -10.93 -10.28
CA SER A 154 3.86 -12.00 -9.55
C SER A 154 5.37 -11.73 -9.42
N PRO A 155 5.97 -11.91 -8.23
CA PRO A 155 7.38 -11.66 -8.03
C PRO A 155 8.24 -12.72 -8.74
N THR A 156 9.37 -12.28 -9.28
CA THR A 156 10.43 -13.15 -9.79
C THR A 156 11.63 -13.07 -8.84
N GLU A 157 11.92 -14.17 -8.15
CA GLU A 157 13.03 -14.26 -7.19
C GLU A 157 14.40 -13.96 -7.83
N ASN A 158 15.30 -13.35 -7.06
CA ASN A 158 16.67 -13.06 -7.43
C ASN A 158 17.66 -13.63 -6.41
N ASN A 159 18.91 -13.86 -6.84
CA ASN A 159 19.94 -14.53 -6.02
C ASN A 159 20.45 -13.70 -4.82
N ASP A 160 20.08 -12.42 -4.72
CA ASP A 160 20.56 -11.47 -3.70
C ASP A 160 19.59 -11.28 -2.52
N GLN A 161 18.66 -12.22 -2.36
CA GLN A 161 17.56 -12.20 -1.37
C GLN A 161 16.53 -11.09 -1.64
N THR A 162 16.46 -10.62 -2.88
CA THR A 162 15.40 -9.73 -3.38
C THR A 162 14.59 -10.45 -4.46
N PHE A 163 13.43 -9.89 -4.81
CA PHE A 163 12.71 -10.24 -6.03
C PHE A 163 12.50 -9.01 -6.90
N TYR A 164 12.09 -9.26 -8.14
CA TYR A 164 11.65 -8.25 -9.10
C TYR A 164 10.14 -8.32 -9.33
N LEU A 165 9.56 -7.18 -9.69
CA LEU A 165 8.22 -7.11 -10.25
C LEU A 165 8.34 -6.69 -11.72
N THR A 166 7.82 -7.52 -12.62
CA THR A 166 7.83 -7.31 -14.08
C THR A 166 6.45 -7.51 -14.64
#